data_AF-A0A433D283-F1
#
_entry.id   AF-A0A433D283-F1
#
_cell.length_a   1.000
_cell.length_b   1.000
_cell.length_c   1.000
_cell.angle_alpha   90.00
_cell.angle_beta   90.00
_cell.angle_gamma   90.00
#
_symmetry.space_group_name_H-M   'P 1'
#
loop_
_entity.id
_entity.type
_entity.pdbx_description
1 polymer ?
#
loop_
_entity_poly.entity_id
_entity_poly.type
_entity_poly.pdbx_seq_one_letter_code
_entity_poly.pdbx_strand_id
1 'polypeptide(L)' 'MFFQAQKVILRQLQKFGFQHVSLASMEQTPNIVFMDLHMPREDGLGATRRIRKWEYEIERSFSIPIIALTAGE' A
#
# COMPACT_ATOMS: atom_id res chain seq x y z
N MET A 1 13.71 14.02 4.14
CA MET A 1 13.22 13.34 5.35
C MET A 1 12.19 12.24 5.04
N PHE A 2 11.26 12.44 4.09
CA PHE A 2 10.18 11.49 3.74
C PHE A 2 10.61 10.13 3.12
N PHE A 3 11.77 10.03 2.48
CA PHE A 3 12.24 8.77 1.86
C PHE A 3 12.72 7.67 2.84
N GLN A 4 12.87 7.96 4.13
CA GLN A 4 13.42 7.03 5.11
C GLN A 4 12.36 6.09 5.72
N ALA A 5 11.14 6.58 5.95
CA ALA A 5 10.07 5.79 6.59
C ALA A 5 9.64 4.59 5.72
N GLN A 6 9.45 4.81 4.42
CA GLN A 6 9.13 3.75 3.45
C GLN A 6 10.17 2.62 3.45
N LYS A 7 11.47 2.96 3.57
CA LYS A 7 12.55 1.96 3.59
C LYS A 7 12.59 1.13 4.88
N VAL A 8 12.16 1.68 6.02
CA VAL A 8 12.15 0.95 7.29
C VAL A 8 11.08 -0.14 7.30
N ILE A 9 9.86 0.18 6.85
CA ILE A 9 8.74 -0.76 6.85
C ILE A 9 8.98 -1.90 5.87
N LEU A 10 9.47 -1.59 4.67
CA LEU A 10 9.81 -2.62 3.68
C LEU A 10 10.88 -3.58 4.20
N ARG A 11 11.90 -3.07 4.88
CA ARG A 11 12.94 -3.91 5.50
C ARG A 11 12.41 -4.79 6.62
N GLN A 12 11.45 -4.32 7.41
CA GLN A 12 10.85 -5.13 8.47
C GLN A 12 9.91 -6.20 7.90
N LEU A 13 9.05 -5.83 6.95
CA LEU A 13 8.14 -6.77 6.29
C LEU A 13 8.89 -7.90 5.57
N GLN A 14 10.01 -7.59 4.91
CA GLN A 14 10.87 -8.60 4.30
C GLN A 14 11.42 -9.62 5.33
N LYS A 15 11.74 -9.19 6.55
CA LYS A 15 12.20 -10.10 7.62
C LYS A 15 11.12 -11.08 8.08
N PHE A 16 9.86 -10.73 7.92
CA PHE A 16 8.72 -11.59 8.23
C PHE A 16 8.22 -12.39 7.01
N GLY A 17 8.97 -12.39 5.90
CA GLY A 17 8.64 -13.17 4.70
C GLY A 17 7.57 -12.53 3.80
N PHE A 18 7.20 -11.27 4.03
CA PHE A 18 6.26 -10.58 3.15
C PHE A 18 6.97 -10.10 1.87
N GLN A 19 6.35 -10.39 0.73
CA GLN A 19 6.79 -9.88 -0.57
C GLN A 19 6.27 -8.45 -0.77
N HIS A 20 7.16 -7.56 -1.23
CA HIS A 20 6.79 -6.20 -1.59
C HIS A 20 6.26 -6.17 -3.02
N VAL A 21 4.97 -5.92 -3.18
CA VAL A 21 4.37 -5.67 -4.49
C VAL A 21 4.23 -4.17 -4.65
N SER A 22 4.98 -3.60 -5.60
CA SER A 22 4.72 -2.25 -6.08
C SER A 22 3.40 -2.25 -6.84
N LEU A 23 2.54 -1.25 -6.64
CA LEU A 23 1.28 -1.08 -7.39
C LEU A 23 1.45 -1.17 -8.92
N ALA A 24 2.67 -0.96 -9.43
CA ALA A 24 3.01 -1.09 -10.84
C ALA A 24 2.97 -2.53 -11.39
N SER A 25 2.88 -3.55 -10.53
CA SER A 25 2.91 -4.96 -10.94
C SER A 25 1.80 -5.73 -10.22
N MET A 26 0.55 -5.53 -10.63
CA MET A 26 -0.62 -6.26 -10.12
C MET A 26 -0.70 -7.72 -10.61
N GLU A 27 0.44 -8.39 -10.81
CA GLU A 27 0.46 -9.83 -11.14
C GLU A 27 -0.02 -10.68 -9.96
N GLN A 28 -0.02 -10.13 -8.75
CA GLN A 28 -0.48 -10.79 -7.54
C GLN A 28 -1.48 -9.91 -6.79
N THR A 29 -2.61 -10.48 -6.37
CA THR A 29 -3.62 -9.76 -5.59
C THR A 29 -3.22 -9.75 -4.10
N PRO A 30 -2.94 -8.58 -3.50
CA PRO A 30 -2.52 -8.54 -2.11
C PRO A 30 -3.69 -8.85 -1.17
N ASN A 31 -3.39 -9.48 -0.03
CA ASN A 31 -4.36 -9.70 1.04
C ASN A 31 -4.46 -8.51 2.01
N ILE A 32 -3.42 -7.66 2.04
CA ILE A 32 -3.34 -6.47 2.88
C ILE A 32 -2.45 -5.43 2.21
N VAL A 33 -2.76 -4.15 2.38
CA VAL A 33 -1.96 -3.04 1.88
C VAL A 33 -1.56 -2.13 3.06
N PHE A 34 -0.27 -1.86 3.17
CA PHE A 34 0.25 -0.81 4.05
C PHE A 34 0.46 0.45 3.21
N MET A 35 -0.16 1.56 3.59
CA MET A 35 -0.22 2.78 2.78
C MET A 35 0.36 3.97 3.54
N ASP A 36 1.39 4.61 3.01
CA ASP A 36 1.86 5.89 3.53
C ASP A 36 0.89 7.01 3.11
N LEU A 37 0.41 7.81 4.07
CA LEU A 37 -0.48 8.93 3.76
C LEU A 37 0.26 10.07 3.04
N HIS A 38 1.53 10.30 3.37
CA HIS A 38 2.29 11.46 2.92
C HIS A 38 3.35 11.06 1.87
N MET A 39 2.87 10.84 0.65
CA MET A 39 3.70 10.46 -0.50
C MET A 39 3.96 11.68 -1.43
N PRO A 40 5.16 11.81 -2.03
CA PRO A 40 5.57 13.02 -2.74
C PRO A 40 4.98 13.22 -4.14
N ARG A 41 4.39 12.19 -4.77
CA ARG A 41 3.78 12.29 -6.12
C ARG A 41 2.26 12.16 -6.09
N GLU A 42 1.74 11.31 -5.24
CA GLU A 42 0.32 11.08 -5.03
C GLU A 42 0.14 10.74 -3.56
N ASP A 43 -0.87 11.30 -2.90
CA ASP A 43 -1.14 10.99 -1.50
C ASP A 43 -1.72 9.58 -1.30
N GLY A 44 -1.66 9.08 -0.06
CA GLY A 44 -2.20 7.76 0.27
C GLY A 44 -3.71 7.63 0.01
N LEU A 45 -4.44 8.75 0.01
CA LEU A 45 -5.87 8.81 -0.29
C LEU A 45 -6.16 8.58 -1.78
N GLY A 46 -5.40 9.19 -2.68
CA GLY A 46 -5.49 8.97 -4.13
C GLY A 46 -5.20 7.51 -4.49
N ALA A 47 -4.13 6.96 -3.91
CA ALA A 47 -3.78 5.56 -4.11
C ALA A 47 -4.88 4.63 -3.60
N THR A 48 -5.47 4.94 -2.43
CA THR A 48 -6.62 4.21 -1.88
C THR A 48 -7.81 4.24 -2.84
N ARG A 49 -8.18 5.41 -3.39
CA ARG A 49 -9.28 5.52 -4.36
C ARG A 49 -9.05 4.65 -5.59
N ARG A 50 -7.82 4.60 -6.11
CA ARG A 50 -7.50 3.73 -7.25
C ARG A 50 -7.61 2.25 -6.91
N ILE A 51 -7.16 1.83 -5.73
CA ILE A 51 -7.34 0.45 -5.27
C ILE A 51 -8.83 0.10 -5.22
N ARG A 52 -9.69 0.98 -4.67
CA ARG A 52 -11.14 0.75 -4.63
C ARG A 52 -11.77 0.68 -6.02
N LYS A 53 -11.34 1.54 -6.94
CA LYS A 53 -11.80 1.49 -8.35
C LYS A 53 -11.41 0.17 -9.00
N TRP A 54 -10.15 -0.25 -8.84
CA TRP A 54 -9.68 -1.53 -9.37
C TRP A 54 -10.44 -2.72 -8.77
N GLU A 55 -10.68 -2.74 -7.45
CA GLU A 55 -11.49 -3.78 -6.78
C GLU A 55 -12.89 -3.90 -7.38
N TYR A 56 -13.51 -2.77 -7.71
CA TYR A 56 -14.80 -2.73 -8.38
C TYR A 56 -14.72 -3.28 -9.82
N GLU A 57 -13.71 -2.88 -10.60
CA GLU A 57 -13.51 -3.31 -11.99
C GLU A 57 -13.27 -4.82 -12.12
N ILE A 58 -12.65 -5.45 -11.13
CA ILE A 58 -12.42 -6.91 -11.09
C ILE A 58 -13.51 -7.69 -10.35
N GLU A 59 -14.62 -7.03 -9.98
CA GLU A 59 -15.74 -7.62 -9.22
C GLU A 59 -15.30 -8.37 -7.95
N ARG A 60 -14.33 -7.80 -7.23
CA ARG A 60 -13.77 -8.46 -6.05
C ARG A 60 -14.84 -8.57 -4.96
N SER A 61 -15.07 -9.77 -4.44
CA SER A 61 -16.10 -10.02 -3.42
C SER A 61 -15.82 -9.33 -2.08
N PHE A 62 -14.57 -8.94 -1.81
CA PHE A 62 -14.17 -8.27 -0.57
C PHE A 62 -13.13 -7.18 -0.82
N SER A 63 -13.31 -6.06 -0.13
CA SER A 63 -12.33 -4.98 -0.07
C SER A 63 -11.06 -5.40 0.67
N ILE A 64 -9.91 -5.11 0.09
CA ILE A 64 -8.61 -5.34 0.71
C ILE A 64 -8.44 -4.37 1.89
N PRO A 65 -8.05 -4.85 3.08
CA PRO A 65 -7.70 -3.99 4.20
C PRO A 65 -6.51 -3.09 3.83
N ILE A 66 -6.67 -1.78 4.03
CA ILE A 66 -5.61 -0.78 3.84
C ILE A 66 -5.29 -0.20 5.22
N ILE A 67 -4.08 -0.41 5.71
CA ILE A 67 -3.59 0.16 6.96
C ILE A 67 -2.81 1.42 6.62
N ALA A 68 -3.36 2.58 7.00
CA ALA A 68 -2.67 3.85 6.87
C ALA A 68 -1.49 3.92 7.83
N LEU A 69 -0.34 4.30 7.30
CA LEU A 69 0.87 4.58 8.02
C LEU A 69 0.97 6.10 8.10
N THR A 70 0.90 6.60 9.32
CA THR A 70 1.07 8.03 9.62
C THR A 70 2.34 8.16 10.44
N ALA A 71 3.07 9.26 10.26
CA ALA A 71 4.01 9.66 11.29
C ALA A 71 3.18 10.18 12.47
N GLY A 72 3.37 9.59 13.65
CA GLY A 72 3.07 10.29 14.90
C GLY A 72 4.12 11.38 15.10
N GLU A 73 3.74 12.49 15.71
CA GLU A 73 4.71 13.48 16.19
C GLU A 73 5.64 12.90 17.26
#